data_AF-A0A1Y1UWR9-F1
#
_entry.id   AF-A0A1Y1UWR9-F1
#
_cell.length_a   1.000
_cell.length_b   1.000
_cell.length_c   1.000
_cell.angle_alpha   90.00
_cell.angle_beta   90.00
_cell.angle_gamma   90.00
#
_symmetry.space_group_name_H-M   'P 1'
#
loop_
_entity.id
_entity.type
_entity.pdbx_description
1 polymer ?
#
loop_
_entity_poly.entity_id
_entity_poly.type
_entity_poly.pdbx_seq_one_letter_code
_entity_poly.pdbx_strand_id
1 'polypeptide(L)'
;MGNIKKKEENDVPKVSYIGLFRYSNIIEKIMVALGILGAIGQGVTMPIMIQVMGDLINIFISLVITVGIKKNNPEIQNDEQLKEFFTNAINNNSTGGYGAQYGSDYDYNSLLITSEEFWNKFHKYMLYFGLVALLSFVGSFCMDAFLSISALRQVTRIRSLTFKSIVRQEIPWHEKTSPGELASRIISDTIIIEDGIGFKLAFISGWKLALSMSVFSQYNDSRSYYGYYLSKCTKKSQDAYAKLGGMLKSISQIRTIVSFVQKKELIGI
;
A
#
# COMPACT_ATOMS: atom_id res chain seq x y z
N MET A 1 18.30 -11.27 44.20
CA MET A 1 17.34 -11.28 43.08
C MET A 1 16.17 -10.38 43.45
N GLY A 2 16.15 -9.13 43.00
CA GLY A 2 15.04 -8.21 43.25
C GLY A 2 13.88 -8.52 42.31
N ASN A 3 12.71 -8.83 42.87
CA ASN A 3 11.47 -9.01 42.12
C ASN A 3 11.11 -7.69 41.43
N ILE A 4 11.31 -7.64 40.10
CA ILE A 4 10.74 -6.61 39.25
C ILE A 4 9.24 -6.87 39.22
N LYS A 5 8.48 -6.14 40.04
CA LYS A 5 7.02 -6.08 39.96
C LYS A 5 6.64 -5.70 38.53
N LYS A 6 5.97 -6.61 37.81
CA LYS A 6 5.27 -6.29 36.56
C LYS A 6 4.33 -5.12 36.86
N LYS A 7 4.53 -3.99 36.18
CA LYS A 7 3.55 -2.89 36.16
C LYS A 7 2.24 -3.49 35.64
N GLU A 8 1.18 -3.37 36.44
CA GLU A 8 -0.19 -3.66 36.01
C GLU A 8 -0.50 -2.79 34.79
N GLU A 9 -0.66 -3.45 33.65
CA GLU A 9 -1.07 -2.84 32.40
C GLU A 9 -2.58 -2.61 32.52
N ASN A 10 -2.96 -1.42 32.98
CA ASN A 10 -4.36 -0.99 33.00
C ASN A 10 -4.88 -1.02 31.57
N ASP A 11 -5.80 -1.96 31.29
CA ASP A 11 -6.42 -2.16 29.98
C ASP A 11 -7.28 -0.93 29.65
N VAL A 12 -6.68 0.05 29.00
CA VAL A 12 -7.36 1.29 28.60
C VAL A 12 -8.44 0.96 27.57
N PRO A 13 -9.69 1.42 27.77
CA PRO A 13 -10.78 1.09 26.87
C PRO A 13 -10.48 1.60 25.45
N LYS A 14 -10.57 0.70 24.47
CA LYS A 14 -10.30 1.01 23.06
C LYS A 14 -11.31 2.05 22.58
N VAL A 15 -10.80 3.18 22.09
CA VAL A 15 -11.62 4.26 21.56
C VAL A 15 -12.20 3.83 20.20
N SER A 16 -13.49 4.07 19.98
CA SER A 16 -14.13 3.84 18.68
C SER A 16 -13.54 4.74 17.60
N TYR A 17 -13.37 4.22 16.37
CA TYR A 17 -12.84 4.97 15.22
C TYR A 17 -13.63 6.26 14.92
N ILE A 18 -14.96 6.23 15.10
CA ILE A 18 -15.81 7.42 14.93
C ILE A 18 -15.58 8.43 16.08
N GLY A 19 -15.22 7.94 17.26
CA GLY A 19 -14.84 8.77 18.40
C GLY A 19 -13.59 9.61 18.15
N LEU A 20 -12.72 9.16 17.23
CA LEU A 20 -11.50 9.89 16.85
C LEU A 20 -11.83 11.19 16.10
N PHE A 21 -12.91 11.20 15.32
CA PHE A 21 -13.40 12.38 14.59
C PHE A 21 -14.20 13.37 15.42
N ARG A 22 -14.33 13.15 16.74
CA ARG A 22 -15.10 14.04 17.62
C ARG A 22 -14.57 15.49 17.60
N TYR A 23 -13.28 15.68 17.31
CA TYR A 23 -12.64 16.99 17.24
C TYR A 23 -12.63 17.60 15.83
N SER A 24 -13.30 16.97 14.86
CA SER A 24 -13.25 17.39 13.46
C SER A 24 -14.29 18.47 13.12
N ASN A 25 -13.85 19.53 12.43
CA ASN A 25 -14.68 20.61 11.90
C ASN A 25 -15.50 20.15 10.67
N ILE A 26 -16.52 20.93 10.30
CA ILE A 26 -17.35 20.68 9.10
C ILE A 26 -16.49 20.63 7.82
N ILE A 27 -15.52 21.53 7.67
CA ILE A 27 -14.60 21.58 6.52
C ILE A 27 -13.75 20.30 6.44
N GLU A 28 -13.29 19.79 7.58
CA GLU A 28 -12.47 18.58 7.65
C GLU A 28 -13.28 17.32 7.32
N LYS A 29 -14.56 17.28 7.72
CA LYS A 29 -15.49 16.22 7.31
C LYS A 29 -15.75 16.23 5.81
N ILE A 30 -15.88 17.42 5.19
CA ILE A 30 -16.02 17.55 3.73
C ILE A 30 -14.75 17.09 3.02
N MET A 31 -13.57 17.48 3.50
CA MET A 31 -12.28 17.03 2.96
C MET A 31 -12.14 15.51 3.02
N VAL A 32 -12.54 14.90 4.15
CA VAL A 32 -12.52 13.44 4.31
C VAL A 32 -13.50 12.77 3.34
N ALA A 33 -14.71 13.32 3.17
CA ALA A 33 -15.69 12.78 2.22
C ALA A 33 -15.18 12.85 0.76
N LEU A 34 -14.58 13.98 0.36
CA LEU A 34 -13.95 14.12 -0.95
C LEU A 34 -12.77 13.17 -1.14
N GLY A 35 -11.96 12.96 -0.10
CA GLY A 35 -10.87 12.01 -0.11
C GLY A 35 -11.35 10.56 -0.30
N ILE A 36 -12.44 10.18 0.36
CA ILE A 36 -13.07 8.86 0.20
C ILE A 36 -13.64 8.68 -1.22
N LEU A 37 -14.25 9.70 -1.80
CA LEU A 37 -14.71 9.66 -3.20
C LEU A 37 -13.54 9.49 -4.17
N GLY A 38 -12.43 10.20 -3.93
CA GLY A 38 -11.18 10.03 -4.69
C GLY A 38 -10.62 8.60 -4.57
N ALA A 39 -10.66 8.02 -3.37
CA ALA A 39 -10.22 6.64 -3.12
C ALA A 39 -11.07 5.61 -3.89
N ILE A 40 -12.38 5.81 -3.95
CA ILE A 40 -13.29 4.97 -4.74
C ILE A 40 -12.95 5.08 -6.22
N GLY A 41 -12.77 6.31 -6.73
CA GLY A 41 -12.37 6.55 -8.11
C GLY A 41 -11.07 5.82 -8.47
N GLN A 42 -10.06 5.92 -7.60
CA GLN A 42 -8.78 5.25 -7.80
C GLN A 42 -8.88 3.72 -7.76
N GLY A 43 -9.78 3.17 -6.94
CA GLY A 43 -10.04 1.74 -6.88
C GLY A 43 -10.61 1.17 -8.18
N VAL A 44 -11.49 1.91 -8.85
CA VAL A 44 -12.13 1.48 -10.12
C VAL A 44 -11.19 1.65 -11.33
N THR A 45 -10.20 2.55 -11.25
CA THR A 45 -9.19 2.76 -12.28
C THR A 45 -8.46 1.47 -12.67
N MET A 46 -8.10 0.61 -11.70
CA MET A 46 -7.33 -0.61 -11.97
C MET A 46 -8.08 -1.64 -12.85
N PRO A 47 -9.34 -2.02 -12.54
CA PRO A 47 -10.15 -2.84 -13.43
C PRO A 47 -10.36 -2.23 -14.83
N ILE A 48 -10.65 -0.93 -14.90
CA ILE A 48 -10.85 -0.24 -16.18
C ILE A 48 -9.57 -0.30 -17.02
N MET A 49 -8.41 -0.11 -16.39
CA MET A 49 -7.12 -0.18 -17.07
C MET A 49 -6.85 -1.56 -17.67
N ILE A 50 -7.19 -2.63 -16.94
CA ILE A 50 -7.05 -4.01 -17.41
C ILE A 50 -7.94 -4.25 -18.63
N GLN A 51 -9.17 -3.74 -18.62
CA GLN A 51 -10.08 -3.86 -19.77
C GLN A 51 -9.55 -3.12 -21.00
N VAL A 52 -9.15 -1.84 -20.85
CA VAL A 52 -8.61 -1.04 -21.95
C VAL A 52 -7.33 -1.67 -22.53
N MET A 53 -6.47 -2.22 -21.66
CA MET A 53 -5.29 -2.94 -22.10
C MET A 53 -5.64 -4.24 -22.84
N GLY A 54 -6.67 -4.98 -22.38
CA GLY A 54 -7.18 -6.16 -23.06
C GLY A 54 -7.65 -5.86 -24.48
N ASP A 55 -8.43 -4.79 -24.65
CA ASP A 55 -8.91 -4.34 -25.97
C ASP A 55 -7.75 -3.91 -26.87
N LEU A 56 -6.74 -3.22 -26.32
CA LEU A 56 -5.52 -2.83 -27.04
C LEU A 56 -4.71 -4.06 -27.51
N ILE A 57 -4.54 -5.06 -26.65
CA ILE A 57 -3.86 -6.32 -26.97
C ILE A 57 -4.60 -7.05 -28.10
N ASN A 58 -5.93 -7.12 -28.03
CA ASN A 58 -6.75 -7.75 -29.07
C ASN A 58 -6.51 -7.09 -30.44
N ILE A 59 -6.41 -5.75 -30.50
CA ILE A 59 -6.08 -5.03 -31.74
C ILE A 59 -4.68 -5.38 -32.25
N PHE A 60 -3.68 -5.49 -31.37
CA PHE A 60 -2.33 -5.88 -31.78
C PHE A 60 -2.26 -7.32 -32.28
N ILE A 61 -3.00 -8.26 -31.67
CA ILE A 61 -3.12 -9.64 -32.15
C ILE A 61 -3.71 -9.64 -33.57
N SER A 62 -4.78 -8.90 -33.80
CA SER A 62 -5.39 -8.73 -35.12
C SER A 62 -4.42 -8.16 -36.16
N LEU A 63 -3.61 -7.17 -35.78
CA LEU A 63 -2.57 -6.61 -36.66
C LEU A 63 -1.51 -7.65 -37.03
N VAL A 64 -0.98 -8.39 -36.04
CA VAL A 64 0.07 -9.40 -36.26
C VAL A 64 -0.43 -10.50 -37.20
N ILE A 65 -1.67 -10.96 -37.01
CA ILE A 65 -2.29 -11.98 -37.87
C ILE A 65 -2.47 -11.45 -39.31
N THR A 66 -2.97 -10.22 -39.45
CA THR A 66 -3.18 -9.58 -40.77
C THR A 66 -1.85 -9.42 -41.53
N VAL A 67 -0.80 -8.93 -40.86
CA VAL A 67 0.55 -8.77 -41.45
C VAL A 67 1.19 -10.12 -41.76
N GLY A 68 1.04 -11.11 -40.88
CA GLY A 68 1.59 -12.46 -41.08
C GLY A 68 1.04 -13.13 -42.33
N ILE A 69 -0.26 -12.95 -42.61
CA ILE A 69 -0.92 -13.54 -43.78
C ILE A 69 -0.61 -12.77 -45.05
N LYS A 70 -0.56 -11.44 -45.01
CA LYS A 70 -0.12 -10.62 -46.14
C LYS A 70 1.32 -10.93 -46.57
N LYS A 71 2.20 -11.28 -45.61
CA LYS A 71 3.59 -11.66 -45.90
C LYS A 71 3.71 -13.04 -46.56
N ASN A 72 2.91 -14.00 -46.12
CA ASN A 72 2.97 -15.37 -46.64
C ASN A 72 2.24 -15.56 -47.97
N ASN A 73 1.28 -14.69 -48.29
CA ASN A 73 0.51 -14.72 -49.54
C ASN A 73 0.62 -13.36 -50.28
N PRO A 74 1.67 -13.15 -51.10
CA PRO A 74 1.91 -11.88 -51.78
C PRO A 74 0.84 -11.50 -52.83
N GLU A 75 -0.04 -12.44 -53.20
CA GLU A 75 -1.20 -12.21 -54.10
C GLU A 75 -2.30 -11.37 -53.44
N ILE A 76 -2.31 -11.28 -52.10
CA ILE A 76 -3.30 -10.52 -51.34
C ILE A 76 -2.77 -9.10 -51.10
N GLN A 77 -2.93 -8.22 -52.09
CA GLN A 77 -2.57 -6.81 -51.94
C GLN A 77 -3.70 -5.99 -51.31
N ASN A 78 -4.96 -6.30 -51.65
CA ASN A 78 -6.14 -5.54 -51.24
C ASN A 78 -6.81 -6.11 -49.99
N ASP A 79 -7.34 -5.24 -49.14
CA ASP A 79 -8.03 -5.61 -47.90
C ASP A 79 -9.32 -6.43 -48.18
N GLU A 80 -9.92 -6.24 -49.34
CA GLU A 80 -11.10 -7.00 -49.79
C GLU A 80 -10.74 -8.46 -50.14
N GLN A 81 -9.61 -8.67 -50.81
CA GLN A 81 -9.07 -10.01 -51.10
C GLN A 81 -8.62 -10.73 -49.83
N LEU A 82 -8.17 -9.98 -48.83
CA LEU A 82 -7.82 -10.52 -47.53
C LEU A 82 -9.07 -11.03 -46.82
N LYS A 83 -10.15 -10.23 -46.76
CA LYS A 83 -11.44 -10.65 -46.20
C LYS A 83 -12.03 -11.86 -46.94
N GLU A 84 -11.91 -11.90 -48.27
CA GLU A 84 -12.39 -13.00 -49.10
C GLU A 84 -11.57 -14.30 -48.88
N PHE A 85 -10.23 -14.19 -48.80
CA PHE A 85 -9.35 -15.31 -48.48
C PHE A 85 -9.71 -15.97 -47.15
N PHE A 86 -9.97 -15.18 -46.11
CA PHE A 86 -10.34 -15.71 -44.80
C PHE A 86 -11.75 -16.28 -44.77
N THR A 87 -12.70 -15.62 -45.42
CA THR A 87 -14.07 -16.16 -45.57
C THR A 87 -14.03 -17.53 -46.25
N ASN A 88 -13.24 -17.67 -47.31
CA ASN A 88 -13.06 -18.93 -48.01
C ASN A 88 -12.28 -19.95 -47.17
N ALA A 89 -11.24 -19.55 -46.42
CA ALA A 89 -10.49 -20.45 -45.53
C ALA A 89 -11.35 -21.01 -44.38
N ILE A 90 -12.25 -20.20 -43.82
CA ILE A 90 -13.19 -20.61 -42.76
C ILE A 90 -14.25 -21.55 -43.33
N ASN A 91 -14.86 -21.17 -44.46
CA ASN A 91 -15.90 -21.97 -45.10
C ASN A 91 -15.34 -23.33 -45.56
N ASN A 92 -14.12 -23.40 -46.08
CA ASN A 92 -13.51 -24.66 -46.52
C ASN A 92 -13.09 -25.57 -45.36
N ASN A 93 -12.68 -25.01 -44.20
CA ASN A 93 -12.32 -25.79 -43.01
C ASN A 93 -13.53 -26.22 -42.15
N SER A 94 -14.72 -25.66 -42.38
CA SER A 94 -15.96 -26.13 -41.74
C SER A 94 -16.36 -27.56 -42.13
N THR A 95 -15.76 -28.12 -43.19
CA THR A 95 -15.95 -29.52 -43.60
C THR A 95 -14.91 -30.50 -43.05
N GLY A 96 -13.90 -30.04 -42.30
CA GLY A 96 -12.96 -30.96 -41.66
C GLY A 96 -11.79 -30.30 -40.94
N GLY A 97 -11.83 -30.29 -39.60
CA GLY A 97 -10.65 -30.12 -38.75
C GLY A 97 -10.79 -29.06 -37.66
N TYR A 98 -10.68 -29.51 -36.40
CA TYR A 98 -10.33 -28.82 -35.14
C TYR A 98 -11.00 -27.47 -34.77
N GLY A 99 -11.86 -26.87 -35.60
CA GLY A 99 -12.56 -25.61 -35.33
C GLY A 99 -13.99 -25.76 -34.80
N ALA A 100 -14.58 -26.95 -34.87
CA ALA A 100 -16.00 -27.17 -34.57
C ALA A 100 -16.35 -27.25 -33.06
N GLN A 101 -15.39 -27.10 -32.15
CA GLN A 101 -15.58 -27.36 -30.71
C GLN A 101 -15.69 -26.10 -29.84
N TYR A 102 -15.45 -24.91 -30.39
CA TYR A 102 -15.72 -23.62 -29.71
C TYR A 102 -16.78 -22.88 -30.52
N GLY A 103 -17.93 -22.62 -29.90
CA GLY A 103 -19.17 -22.22 -30.56
C GLY A 103 -19.09 -21.06 -31.57
N SER A 104 -20.09 -21.03 -32.45
CA SER A 104 -20.32 -20.11 -33.57
C SER A 104 -20.52 -18.63 -33.20
N ASP A 105 -20.19 -18.20 -31.98
CA ASP A 105 -20.47 -16.85 -31.46
C ASP A 105 -19.28 -15.89 -31.61
N TYR A 106 -18.12 -16.36 -32.06
CA TYR A 106 -16.97 -15.50 -32.35
C TYR A 106 -16.99 -15.10 -33.83
N ASP A 107 -17.33 -13.84 -34.11
CA ASP A 107 -17.25 -13.27 -35.47
C ASP A 107 -15.78 -13.14 -35.89
N TYR A 108 -15.26 -14.17 -36.58
CA TYR A 108 -13.87 -14.23 -37.03
C TYR A 108 -13.49 -13.08 -37.97
N ASN A 109 -14.47 -12.38 -38.55
CA ASN A 109 -14.22 -11.18 -39.37
C ASN A 109 -13.76 -9.99 -38.52
N SER A 110 -14.06 -9.95 -37.21
CA SER A 110 -13.56 -8.91 -36.30
C SER A 110 -12.10 -9.09 -35.92
N LEU A 111 -11.53 -10.26 -36.24
CA LEU A 111 -10.14 -10.61 -35.95
C LEU A 111 -9.17 -9.99 -36.96
N LEU A 112 -9.69 -9.50 -38.09
CA LEU A 112 -8.94 -8.83 -39.15
C LEU A 112 -9.34 -7.37 -39.21
N ILE A 113 -8.33 -6.52 -39.23
CA ILE A 113 -8.51 -5.07 -39.27
C ILE A 113 -7.70 -4.53 -40.43
N THR A 114 -8.35 -3.74 -41.27
CA THR A 114 -7.66 -2.94 -42.28
C THR A 114 -6.69 -1.98 -41.60
N SER A 115 -5.57 -1.65 -42.24
CA SER A 115 -4.57 -0.74 -41.66
C SER A 115 -5.19 0.60 -41.22
N GLU A 116 -6.15 1.15 -41.95
CA GLU A 116 -6.87 2.37 -41.56
C GLU A 116 -7.75 2.19 -40.31
N GLU A 117 -8.45 1.06 -40.23
CA GLU A 117 -9.33 0.74 -39.10
C GLU A 117 -8.52 0.45 -37.82
N PHE A 118 -7.34 -0.15 -37.96
CA PHE A 118 -6.36 -0.31 -36.89
C PHE A 118 -5.99 1.06 -36.30
N TRP A 119 -5.57 2.02 -37.15
CA TRP A 119 -5.16 3.32 -36.65
C TRP A 119 -6.31 4.04 -35.94
N ASN A 120 -7.54 3.99 -36.48
CA ASN A 120 -8.68 4.64 -35.83
C ASN A 120 -9.00 4.03 -34.46
N LYS A 121 -9.05 2.69 -34.36
CA LYS A 121 -9.25 1.99 -33.09
C LYS A 121 -8.10 2.27 -32.11
N PHE A 122 -6.86 2.20 -32.57
CA PHE A 122 -5.66 2.45 -31.77
C PHE A 122 -5.67 3.87 -31.16
N HIS A 123 -5.94 4.91 -31.95
CA HIS A 123 -6.02 6.28 -31.43
C HIS A 123 -7.14 6.44 -30.39
N LYS A 124 -8.30 5.80 -30.60
CA LYS A 124 -9.40 5.82 -29.64
C LYS A 124 -9.02 5.18 -28.30
N TYR A 125 -8.38 4.00 -28.31
CA TYR A 125 -7.93 3.34 -27.08
C TYR A 125 -6.77 4.07 -26.41
N MET A 126 -5.86 4.68 -27.18
CA MET A 126 -4.81 5.56 -26.64
C MET A 126 -5.40 6.79 -25.93
N LEU A 127 -6.48 7.38 -26.46
CA LEU A 127 -7.21 8.46 -25.80
C LEU A 127 -7.87 8.00 -24.49
N TYR A 128 -8.51 6.82 -24.49
CA TYR A 128 -9.07 6.26 -23.24
C TYR A 128 -7.97 6.01 -22.20
N PHE A 129 -6.82 5.48 -22.61
CA PHE A 129 -5.67 5.27 -21.74
C PHE A 129 -5.17 6.59 -21.13
N GLY A 130 -5.05 7.64 -21.94
CA GLY A 130 -4.67 8.98 -21.49
C GLY A 130 -5.68 9.59 -20.51
N LEU A 131 -6.99 9.44 -20.77
CA LEU A 131 -8.05 9.95 -19.90
C LEU A 131 -8.03 9.23 -18.53
N VAL A 132 -7.92 7.90 -18.54
CA VAL A 132 -7.84 7.10 -17.31
C VAL A 132 -6.59 7.45 -16.50
N ALA A 133 -5.45 7.69 -17.15
CA ALA A 133 -4.22 8.13 -16.48
C ALA A 133 -4.40 9.50 -15.80
N LEU A 134 -5.04 10.45 -16.47
CA LEU A 134 -5.30 11.78 -15.91
C LEU A 134 -6.28 11.73 -14.75
N LEU A 135 -7.35 10.93 -14.87
CA LEU A 135 -8.32 10.69 -13.80
C LEU A 135 -7.65 10.05 -12.57
N SER A 136 -6.77 9.08 -12.80
CA SER A 136 -5.99 8.40 -11.76
C SER A 136 -5.05 9.37 -11.04
N PHE A 137 -4.34 10.21 -11.80
CA PHE A 137 -3.43 11.20 -11.24
C PHE A 137 -4.16 12.20 -10.34
N VAL A 138 -5.26 12.78 -10.84
CA VAL A 138 -6.07 13.73 -10.07
C VAL A 138 -6.72 13.06 -8.87
N GLY A 139 -7.28 11.86 -9.05
CA GLY A 139 -7.93 11.09 -8.00
C GLY A 139 -6.98 10.75 -6.85
N SER A 140 -5.79 10.22 -7.16
CA SER A 140 -4.77 9.89 -6.15
C SER A 140 -4.26 11.14 -5.45
N PHE A 141 -3.96 12.21 -6.20
CA PHE A 141 -3.48 13.46 -5.61
C PHE A 141 -4.52 14.06 -4.65
N CYS A 142 -5.79 14.15 -5.07
CA CYS A 142 -6.86 14.66 -4.22
C CYS A 142 -7.09 13.79 -2.98
N MET A 143 -7.08 12.45 -3.13
CA MET A 143 -7.22 11.53 -2.01
C MET A 143 -6.13 11.76 -0.97
N ASP A 144 -4.86 11.68 -1.37
CA ASP A 144 -3.72 11.77 -0.46
C ASP A 144 -3.61 13.16 0.18
N ALA A 145 -3.79 14.22 -0.62
CA ALA A 145 -3.72 15.59 -0.12
C ALA A 145 -4.84 15.89 0.88
N PHE A 146 -6.10 15.53 0.58
CA PHE A 146 -7.24 15.86 1.46
C PHE A 146 -7.27 15.03 2.74
N LEU A 147 -6.88 13.76 2.69
CA LEU A 147 -6.79 12.93 3.89
C LEU A 147 -5.62 13.35 4.77
N SER A 148 -4.44 13.62 4.18
CA SER A 148 -3.26 14.08 4.92
C SER A 148 -3.48 15.45 5.58
N ILE A 149 -4.02 16.43 4.86
CA ILE A 149 -4.27 17.76 5.43
C ILE A 149 -5.32 17.72 6.55
N SER A 150 -6.34 16.88 6.42
CA SER A 150 -7.37 16.71 7.46
C SER A 150 -6.79 16.04 8.71
N ALA A 151 -5.96 15.00 8.54
CA ALA A 151 -5.29 14.33 9.65
C ALA A 151 -4.38 15.28 10.42
N LEU A 152 -3.54 16.05 9.73
CA LEU A 152 -2.60 17.00 10.33
C LEU A 152 -3.30 18.08 11.18
N ARG A 153 -4.43 18.60 10.69
CA ARG A 153 -5.26 19.59 11.40
C ARG A 153 -5.87 19.01 12.68
N GLN A 154 -6.45 17.82 12.58
CA GLN A 154 -7.05 17.14 13.74
C GLN A 154 -6.01 16.81 14.80
N VAL A 155 -4.85 16.30 14.38
CA VAL A 155 -3.69 16.00 15.23
C VAL A 155 -3.18 17.22 15.97
N THR A 156 -3.02 18.35 15.28
CA THR A 156 -2.56 19.61 15.90
C THR A 156 -3.56 20.10 16.97
N ARG A 157 -4.86 19.98 16.68
CA ARG A 157 -5.91 20.30 17.66
C ARG A 157 -5.86 19.36 18.86
N ILE A 158 -5.71 18.06 18.65
CA ILE A 158 -5.56 17.08 19.73
C ILE A 158 -4.35 17.43 20.60
N ARG A 159 -3.17 17.70 20.01
CA ARG A 159 -1.96 18.12 20.75
C ARG A 159 -2.19 19.39 21.58
N SER A 160 -2.91 20.38 21.04
CA SER A 160 -3.20 21.61 21.78
C SER A 160 -4.11 21.36 22.99
N LEU A 161 -5.11 20.49 22.85
CA LEU A 161 -6.06 20.16 23.90
C LEU A 161 -5.43 19.27 24.98
N THR A 162 -4.62 18.29 24.58
CA THR A 162 -3.88 17.43 25.52
C THR A 162 -2.83 18.23 26.29
N PHE A 163 -2.10 19.13 25.62
CA PHE A 163 -1.18 20.02 26.31
C PHE A 163 -1.91 20.92 27.32
N LYS A 164 -3.04 21.52 26.91
CA LYS A 164 -3.87 22.35 27.79
C LYS A 164 -4.42 21.58 29.00
N SER A 165 -4.82 20.32 28.82
CA SER A 165 -5.33 19.50 29.93
C SER A 165 -4.22 19.05 30.89
N ILE A 166 -3.03 18.75 30.36
CA ILE A 166 -1.87 18.31 31.15
C ILE A 166 -1.35 19.43 32.06
N VAL A 167 -1.23 20.66 31.55
CA VAL A 167 -0.77 21.81 32.36
C VAL A 167 -1.73 22.18 33.49
N ARG A 168 -3.00 21.76 33.40
CA ARG A 168 -4.04 22.02 34.40
C ARG A 168 -4.16 20.93 35.45
N GLN A 169 -3.32 19.89 35.41
CA GLN A 169 -3.40 18.82 36.40
C GLN A 169 -2.81 19.22 37.75
N GLU A 170 -3.28 18.52 38.78
CA GLU A 170 -2.82 18.71 40.14
C GLU A 170 -1.34 18.37 40.32
N ILE A 171 -0.65 19.08 41.22
CA ILE A 171 0.78 18.87 41.50
C ILE A 171 1.11 17.40 41.84
N PRO A 172 0.30 16.66 42.62
CA PRO A 172 0.54 15.24 42.89
C PRO A 172 0.55 14.33 41.64
N TRP A 173 -0.13 14.73 40.56
CA TRP A 173 -0.10 14.00 39.29
C TRP A 173 1.23 14.21 38.54
N HIS A 174 1.76 15.43 38.59
CA HIS A 174 3.04 15.80 37.99
C HIS A 174 4.23 15.15 38.69
N GLU A 175 4.16 14.91 40.01
CA GLU A 175 5.23 14.21 40.75
C GLU A 175 5.33 12.72 40.38
N LYS A 176 4.23 12.10 39.98
CA LYS A 176 4.18 10.68 39.60
C LYS A 176 4.67 10.42 38.17
N THR A 177 4.76 11.45 37.33
CA THR A 177 5.00 11.30 35.90
C THR A 177 6.16 12.16 35.42
N SER A 178 7.15 11.55 34.76
CA SER A 178 8.28 12.30 34.21
C SER A 178 7.81 13.24 33.08
N PRO A 179 8.16 14.55 33.12
CA PRO A 179 7.75 15.51 32.09
C PRO A 179 8.30 15.15 30.70
N GLY A 180 9.48 14.56 30.62
CA GLY A 180 10.07 14.08 29.36
C GLY A 180 9.36 12.86 28.78
N GLU A 181 8.85 11.97 29.63
CA GLU A 181 8.07 10.81 29.20
C GLU A 181 6.72 11.24 28.62
N LEU A 182 6.04 12.20 29.26
CA LEU A 182 4.76 12.73 28.80
C LEU A 182 4.86 13.42 27.43
N ALA A 183 5.85 14.31 27.26
CA ALA A 183 6.05 15.01 25.99
C ALA A 183 6.34 14.03 24.85
N SER A 184 7.19 13.04 25.10
CA SER A 184 7.51 11.99 24.12
C SER A 184 6.30 11.15 23.74
N ARG A 185 5.50 10.72 24.73
CA ARG A 185 4.27 9.95 24.50
C ARG A 185 3.25 10.72 23.66
N ILE A 186 2.98 11.98 23.97
CA ILE A 186 2.03 12.79 23.19
C ILE A 186 2.48 12.88 21.73
N ILE A 187 3.77 13.12 21.48
CA ILE A 187 4.29 13.22 20.11
C ILE A 187 4.13 11.88 19.39
N SER A 188 4.62 10.79 20.00
CA SER A 188 4.56 9.44 19.43
C SER A 188 3.13 8.97 19.17
N ASP A 189 2.25 9.05 20.17
CA ASP A 189 0.88 8.58 20.07
C ASP A 189 0.10 9.40 19.04
N THR A 190 0.39 10.69 18.93
CA THR A 190 -0.29 11.52 17.94
C THR A 190 0.16 11.21 16.50
N ILE A 191 1.42 10.82 16.27
CA ILE A 191 1.87 10.36 14.95
C ILE A 191 1.11 9.08 14.55
N ILE A 192 0.92 8.15 15.49
CA ILE A 192 0.13 6.93 15.24
C ILE A 192 -1.33 7.27 14.91
N ILE A 193 -1.90 8.27 15.58
CA ILE A 193 -3.25 8.79 15.28
C ILE A 193 -3.29 9.44 13.90
N GLU A 194 -2.27 10.21 13.52
CA GLU A 194 -2.13 10.85 12.20
C GLU A 194 -2.17 9.80 11.08
N ASP A 195 -1.31 8.79 11.18
CA ASP A 195 -1.23 7.67 10.23
C ASP A 195 -2.53 6.87 10.19
N GLY A 196 -3.15 6.67 11.36
CA GLY A 196 -4.44 6.00 11.49
C GLY A 196 -5.58 6.73 10.79
N ILE A 197 -5.62 8.07 10.89
CA ILE A 197 -6.66 8.88 10.26
C ILE A 197 -6.45 8.96 8.73
N GLY A 198 -5.20 9.13 8.28
CA GLY A 198 -4.88 9.25 6.86
C GLY A 198 -5.11 7.96 6.07
N PHE A 199 -4.60 6.83 6.56
CA PHE A 199 -4.52 5.59 5.78
C PHE A 199 -5.62 4.57 6.10
N LYS A 200 -6.02 4.41 7.37
CA LYS A 200 -6.93 3.31 7.76
C LYS A 200 -8.40 3.59 7.50
N LEU A 201 -8.82 4.86 7.45
CA LEU A 201 -10.21 5.19 7.15
C LEU A 201 -10.61 4.91 5.72
N ALA A 202 -9.71 5.16 4.76
CA ALA A 202 -9.90 4.72 3.38
C ALA A 202 -10.12 3.20 3.29
N PHE A 203 -9.40 2.43 4.11
CA PHE A 203 -9.50 0.98 4.20
C PHE A 203 -10.79 0.48 4.85
N ILE A 204 -11.28 1.16 5.89
CA ILE A 204 -12.53 0.82 6.60
C ILE A 204 -13.76 1.12 5.73
N SER A 205 -13.78 2.25 5.00
CA SER A 205 -14.85 2.55 4.05
C SER A 205 -14.85 1.59 2.85
N GLY A 206 -13.67 1.09 2.46
CA GLY A 206 -13.46 0.21 1.32
C GLY A 206 -13.42 -1.28 1.64
N TRP A 207 -13.92 -1.75 2.80
CA TRP A 207 -13.72 -3.13 3.26
C TRP A 207 -14.12 -4.23 2.25
N LYS A 208 -15.17 -4.03 1.42
CA LYS A 208 -15.53 -4.96 0.33
C LYS A 208 -14.52 -5.00 -0.83
N LEU A 209 -13.88 -3.88 -1.16
CA LEU A 209 -12.83 -3.79 -2.19
C LEU A 209 -11.46 -4.21 -1.64
N ALA A 210 -11.19 -3.93 -0.36
CA ALA A 210 -10.01 -4.40 0.36
C ALA A 210 -9.99 -5.94 0.50
N LEU A 211 -11.15 -6.58 0.64
CA LEU A 211 -11.28 -8.04 0.66
C LEU A 211 -11.08 -8.66 -0.73
N SER A 212 -11.42 -7.93 -1.80
CA SER A 212 -11.05 -8.30 -3.17
C SER A 212 -9.52 -8.17 -3.39
N MET A 213 -8.89 -7.12 -2.85
CA MET A 213 -7.44 -6.92 -2.88
C MET A 213 -6.68 -7.85 -1.91
N SER A 214 -7.32 -8.38 -0.85
CA SER A 214 -6.65 -9.26 0.12
C SER A 214 -6.22 -10.59 -0.51
N VAL A 215 -6.89 -11.02 -1.59
CA VAL A 215 -6.48 -12.19 -2.38
C VAL A 215 -5.13 -11.94 -3.09
N PHE A 216 -4.84 -10.70 -3.48
CA PHE A 216 -3.56 -10.26 -4.06
C PHE A 216 -2.53 -9.78 -3.00
N SER A 217 -2.94 -9.57 -1.75
CA SER A 217 -2.11 -9.09 -0.63
C SER A 217 -1.24 -10.17 0.03
N GLN A 218 -0.99 -11.29 -0.64
CA GLN A 218 -0.11 -12.37 -0.13
C GLN A 218 1.33 -11.86 0.14
N TYR A 219 1.71 -10.73 -0.45
CA TYR A 219 2.98 -10.04 -0.18
C TYR A 219 3.07 -9.34 1.19
N ASN A 220 1.95 -9.00 1.83
CA ASN A 220 1.99 -8.38 3.16
C ASN A 220 2.21 -9.40 4.28
N ASP A 221 1.71 -10.63 4.11
CA ASP A 221 1.91 -11.71 5.08
C ASP A 221 3.38 -12.15 5.13
N SER A 222 4.07 -12.21 4.00
CA SER A 222 5.50 -12.51 3.94
C SER A 222 6.34 -11.43 4.64
N ARG A 223 5.94 -10.16 4.53
CA ARG A 223 6.57 -9.02 5.22
C ARG A 223 6.33 -9.06 6.74
N SER A 224 5.14 -9.49 7.17
CA SER A 224 4.82 -9.70 8.59
C SER A 224 5.63 -10.86 9.18
N TYR A 225 5.73 -11.98 8.46
CA TYR A 225 6.56 -13.12 8.85
C TYR A 225 8.05 -12.76 8.93
N TYR A 226 8.58 -12.06 7.92
CA TYR A 226 9.96 -11.56 7.93
C TYR A 226 10.18 -10.54 9.06
N GLY A 227 9.21 -9.66 9.33
CA GLY A 227 9.26 -8.71 10.44
C GLY A 227 9.28 -9.39 11.82
N TYR A 228 8.48 -10.44 12.01
CA TYR A 228 8.51 -11.27 13.21
C TYR A 228 9.87 -11.95 13.40
N TYR A 229 10.40 -12.54 12.33
CA TYR A 229 11.72 -13.19 12.35
C TYR A 229 12.84 -12.18 12.65
N LEU A 230 12.83 -11.02 11.98
CA LEU A 230 13.78 -9.94 12.20
C LEU A 230 13.71 -9.42 13.64
N SER A 231 12.50 -9.19 14.17
CA SER A 231 12.31 -8.76 15.57
C SER A 231 12.90 -9.76 16.57
N LYS A 232 12.76 -11.06 16.31
CA LYS A 232 13.34 -12.12 17.15
C LYS A 232 14.88 -12.11 17.11
N CYS A 233 15.46 -11.95 15.92
CA CYS A 233 16.90 -11.80 15.76
C CYS A 233 17.43 -10.53 16.42
N THR A 234 16.74 -9.40 16.28
CA THR A 234 17.08 -8.13 16.94
C THR A 234 17.05 -8.26 18.45
N LYS A 235 16.05 -8.93 19.04
CA LYS A 235 16.01 -9.19 20.50
C LYS A 235 17.19 -10.02 20.97
N LYS A 236 17.48 -11.14 20.28
CA LYS A 236 18.63 -11.99 20.62
C LYS A 236 19.96 -11.23 20.54
N SER A 237 20.10 -10.36 19.54
CA SER A 237 21.25 -9.47 19.39
C SER A 237 21.33 -8.46 20.54
N GLN A 238 20.21 -7.77 20.86
CA GLN A 238 20.13 -6.82 21.98
C GLN A 238 20.46 -7.48 23.33
N ASP A 239 19.99 -8.70 23.58
CA ASP A 239 20.29 -9.43 24.82
C ASP A 239 21.77 -9.78 24.94
N ALA A 240 22.41 -10.17 23.83
CA ALA A 240 23.87 -10.39 23.80
C ALA A 240 24.65 -9.10 24.05
N TYR A 241 24.23 -7.98 23.45
CA TYR A 241 24.82 -6.65 23.71
C TYR A 241 24.59 -6.19 25.16
N ALA A 242 23.43 -6.48 25.76
CA ALA A 242 23.14 -6.15 27.15
C ALA A 242 24.06 -6.93 28.11
N LYS A 243 24.30 -8.22 27.85
CA LYS A 243 25.22 -9.05 28.63
C LYS A 243 26.67 -8.57 28.50
N LEU A 244 27.12 -8.25 27.29
CA LEU A 244 28.44 -7.67 27.05
C LEU A 244 28.56 -6.28 27.67
N GLY A 245 27.55 -5.42 27.58
CA GLY A 245 27.49 -4.12 28.24
C GLY A 245 27.58 -4.23 29.77
N GLY A 246 26.94 -5.24 30.36
CA GLY A 246 27.06 -5.59 31.76
C GLY A 246 28.49 -6.00 32.16
N MET A 247 29.20 -6.74 31.30
CA MET A 247 30.62 -7.06 31.48
C MET A 247 31.51 -5.83 31.27
N LEU A 248 31.21 -4.98 30.29
CA LEU A 248 31.95 -3.75 29.96
C LEU A 248 31.82 -2.66 31.04
N LYS A 249 30.86 -2.75 31.98
CA LYS A 249 30.87 -1.91 33.20
C LYS A 249 32.19 -2.02 33.98
N SER A 250 32.86 -3.17 33.92
CA SER A 250 34.19 -3.35 34.50
C SER A 250 35.25 -2.48 33.80
N ILE A 251 35.14 -2.23 32.49
CA ILE A 251 36.02 -1.31 31.76
C ILE A 251 35.79 0.15 32.19
N SER A 252 34.54 0.55 32.43
CA SER A 252 34.27 1.89 33.00
C SER A 252 34.89 2.06 34.40
N GLN A 253 35.15 0.97 35.11
CA GLN A 253 35.82 0.93 36.42
C GLN A 253 37.29 0.51 36.35
N ILE A 254 37.93 0.62 35.19
CA ILE A 254 39.29 0.10 34.97
C ILE A 254 40.32 0.67 35.96
N ARG A 255 40.20 1.96 36.31
CA ARG A 255 41.10 2.58 37.31
C ARG A 255 40.98 1.90 38.68
N THR A 256 39.77 1.53 39.07
CA THR A 256 39.51 0.80 40.32
C THR A 256 40.07 -0.63 40.25
N ILE A 257 39.85 -1.35 39.14
CA ILE A 257 40.36 -2.72 38.98
C ILE A 257 41.89 -2.75 38.97
N VAL A 258 42.54 -1.83 38.24
CA VAL A 258 44.01 -1.71 38.20
C VAL A 258 44.55 -1.43 39.61
N SER A 259 43.89 -0.56 40.39
CA SER A 259 44.29 -0.30 41.78
C SER A 259 44.20 -1.52 42.69
N PHE A 260 43.25 -2.44 42.44
CA PHE A 260 43.14 -3.70 43.19
C PHE A 260 44.16 -4.75 42.78
N VAL A 261 44.54 -4.80 41.49
CA VAL A 261 45.59 -5.70 40.99
C VAL A 261 46.94 -5.32 41.58
N GLN A 262 47.29 -4.03 41.54
CA GLN A 262 48.54 -3.51 42.09
C GLN A 262 48.67 -3.78 43.60
N LYS A 263 47.54 -3.71 44.32
CA LYS A 263 47.50 -4.04 45.75
C LYS A 263 47.70 -5.52 46.04
N LYS A 264 47.28 -6.44 45.16
CA LYS A 264 47.54 -7.88 45.32
C LYS A 264 49.01 -8.23 45.12
N GLU A 265 49.65 -7.67 44.10
CA GLU A 265 51.08 -7.90 43.85
C GLU A 265 51.95 -7.42 45.02
N LEU A 266 51.58 -6.32 45.68
CA LEU A 266 52.30 -5.80 46.84
C LEU A 266 52.16 -6.66 48.11
N ILE A 267 51.14 -7.53 48.19
CA ILE A 267 50.88 -8.36 49.40
C ILE A 267 51.44 -9.78 49.24
N GLY A 268 51.96 -10.17 48.07
CA GLY A 268 52.69 -11.44 47.89
C GLY A 268 51.81 -12.69 48.07
N ILE A 269 50.59 -12.67 47.52
CA ILE A 269 49.75 -13.86 47.28
C ILE A 269 49.37 -13.90 45.80
#